data_AF-A0A797M514-F1
#
_entry.id   AF-A0A797M514-F1
#
_cell.length_a   1.000
_cell.length_b   1.000
_cell.length_c   1.000
_cell.angle_alpha   90.00
_cell.angle_beta   90.00
_cell.angle_gamma   90.00
#
_symmetry.space_group_name_H-M   'P 1'
#
loop_
_entity.id
_entity.type
_entity.pdbx_description
1 polymer ?
#
loop_
_entity_poly.entity_id
_entity_poly.type
_entity_poly.pdbx_seq_one_letter_code
_entity_poly.pdbx_strand_id
1 'polypeptide(L)'
;YERDKKARDKVVEHHGCQCNVCGVDLVKIYGDIAEGFIHVHHLVPLSAIKEDYQLDPVNDLLPVCPNCHAMLHRRKPPFSPEQLKALMDANKSN
;
A
#
# COMPACT_ATOMS: atom_id res chain seq x y z
N TYR A 1 3.14 -0.92 13.74
CA TYR A 1 1.94 -0.47 13.01
C TYR A 1 1.91 -0.90 11.54
N GLU A 2 2.76 -1.85 11.12
CA GLU A 2 2.62 -2.63 9.88
C GLU A 2 2.50 -4.13 10.26
N ARG A 3 1.93 -4.40 11.45
CA ARG A 3 2.08 -5.66 12.18
C ARG A 3 0.76 -6.33 12.57
N ASP A 4 -0.38 -5.72 12.24
CA ASP A 4 -1.65 -6.41 12.43
C ASP A 4 -1.87 -7.36 11.24
N LYS A 5 -1.52 -8.62 11.45
CA LYS A 5 -1.71 -9.70 10.49
C LYS A 5 -3.17 -9.76 10.04
N LYS A 6 -4.14 -9.50 10.92
CA LYS A 6 -5.57 -9.57 10.59
C LYS A 6 -6.00 -8.44 9.67
N ALA A 7 -5.51 -7.21 9.89
CA ALA A 7 -5.80 -6.08 9.01
C ALA A 7 -5.21 -6.31 7.62
N ARG A 8 -3.97 -6.80 7.53
CA ARG A 8 -3.34 -7.18 6.26
C ARG A 8 -4.11 -8.27 5.54
N ASP A 9 -4.48 -9.34 6.25
CA ASP A 9 -5.19 -10.47 5.64
C ASP A 9 -6.55 -10.00 5.05
N LYS A 10 -7.28 -9.12 5.76
CA LYS A 10 -8.52 -8.50 5.25
C LYS A 10 -8.31 -7.62 4.02
N VAL A 11 -7.26 -6.82 4.00
CA VAL A 11 -6.89 -5.98 2.84
C VAL A 11 -6.64 -6.86 1.63
N VAL A 12 -5.85 -7.92 1.80
CA VAL A 12 -5.50 -8.85 0.72
C VAL A 12 -6.72 -9.65 0.24
N GLU A 13 -7.59 -10.08 1.14
CA GLU A 13 -8.84 -10.77 0.79
C GLU A 13 -9.77 -9.88 -0.04
N HIS A 14 -9.83 -8.58 0.27
CA HIS A 14 -10.72 -7.65 -0.40
C HIS A 14 -10.14 -7.06 -1.70
N HIS A 15 -8.89 -6.60 -1.67
CA HIS A 15 -8.23 -5.86 -2.76
C HIS A 15 -7.27 -6.70 -3.59
N GLY A 16 -6.92 -7.91 -3.13
CA GLY A 16 -5.90 -8.76 -3.75
C GLY A 16 -4.45 -8.35 -3.41
N CYS A 17 -3.50 -8.97 -4.11
CA CYS A 17 -2.05 -8.75 -3.92
C CYS A 17 -1.42 -7.84 -4.99
N GLN A 18 -2.21 -7.15 -5.81
CA GLN A 18 -1.69 -6.23 -6.81
C GLN A 18 -1.40 -4.86 -6.19
N CYS A 19 -0.27 -4.27 -6.52
CA CYS A 19 0.08 -2.93 -6.03
C CYS A 19 -0.85 -1.85 -6.61
N ASN A 20 -1.55 -1.09 -5.75
CA ASN A 20 -2.44 -0.01 -6.21
C ASN A 20 -1.73 1.19 -6.84
N VAL A 21 -0.40 1.32 -6.66
CA VAL A 21 0.38 2.40 -7.27
C VAL A 21 0.83 1.99 -8.68
N CYS A 22 1.66 0.94 -8.78
CA CYS A 22 2.33 0.59 -10.03
C CYS A 22 1.70 -0.58 -10.78
N GLY A 23 0.68 -1.24 -10.21
CA GLY A 23 0.00 -2.38 -10.82
C GLY A 23 0.79 -3.69 -10.81
N VAL A 24 1.96 -3.72 -10.17
CA VAL A 24 2.79 -4.93 -10.12
C VAL A 24 2.09 -6.02 -9.31
N ASP A 25 2.20 -7.24 -9.82
CA ASP A 25 1.80 -8.48 -9.17
C ASP A 25 3.09 -9.28 -8.92
N LEU A 26 3.46 -9.42 -7.65
CA LEU A 26 4.73 -10.05 -7.28
C LEU A 26 4.70 -11.56 -7.52
N VAL A 27 3.53 -12.20 -7.48
CA VAL A 27 3.38 -13.63 -7.82
C VAL A 27 3.68 -13.85 -9.29
N LYS A 28 3.25 -12.94 -10.17
CA LYS A 28 3.60 -13.02 -11.61
C LYS A 28 5.09 -12.84 -11.90
N ILE A 29 5.85 -12.23 -10.99
CA ILE A 29 7.29 -12.00 -11.18
C ILE A 29 8.14 -13.08 -10.52
N TYR A 30 7.80 -13.46 -9.29
CA TYR A 30 8.62 -14.33 -8.44
C TYR A 30 8.03 -15.73 -8.29
N GLY A 31 6.81 -15.98 -8.74
CA GLY A 31 6.09 -17.23 -8.53
C GLY A 31 5.62 -17.39 -7.09
N ASP A 32 5.43 -18.63 -6.68
CA ASP A 32 4.77 -19.01 -5.42
C ASP A 32 5.46 -18.44 -4.16
N ILE A 33 6.77 -18.12 -4.23
CA ILE A 33 7.48 -17.52 -3.11
C ILE A 33 6.96 -16.13 -2.72
N ALA A 34 6.22 -15.46 -3.63
CA ALA A 34 5.61 -14.15 -3.39
C ALA A 34 4.11 -14.25 -3.05
N GLU A 35 3.57 -15.45 -2.86
CA GLU A 35 2.16 -15.62 -2.50
C GLU A 35 1.85 -14.93 -1.16
N GLY A 36 0.82 -14.07 -1.16
CA GLY A 36 0.44 -13.25 -0.01
C GLY A 36 1.46 -12.19 0.42
N PHE A 37 2.56 -12.02 -0.34
CA PHE A 37 3.60 -11.05 -0.04
C PHE A 37 3.28 -9.70 -0.67
N ILE A 38 2.70 -8.80 0.12
CA ILE A 38 2.42 -7.41 -0.23
C ILE A 38 2.49 -6.55 1.04
N HIS A 39 2.90 -5.28 0.89
CA HIS A 39 2.85 -4.33 2.00
C HIS A 39 1.50 -3.62 2.02
N VAL A 40 1.15 -3.04 3.16
CA VAL A 40 -0.10 -2.31 3.34
C VAL A 40 0.18 -0.91 3.83
N HIS A 41 -0.27 0.08 3.06
CA HIS A 41 -0.05 1.49 3.34
C HIS A 41 -1.30 2.13 3.97
N HIS A 42 -1.11 2.97 4.99
CA HIS A 42 -2.19 3.72 5.63
C HIS A 42 -2.43 5.04 4.88
N LEU A 43 -3.67 5.28 4.44
CA LEU A 43 -4.06 6.51 3.76
C LEU A 43 -4.27 7.67 4.74
N VAL A 44 -4.73 7.36 5.95
CA VAL A 44 -4.90 8.35 7.01
C VAL A 44 -3.68 8.29 7.93
N PRO A 45 -2.94 9.40 8.11
CA PRO A 45 -1.82 9.41 9.03
C PRO A 45 -2.32 9.21 10.46
N LEU A 46 -1.68 8.30 11.21
CA LEU A 46 -2.06 7.96 12.59
C LEU A 46 -2.08 9.17 13.54
N SER A 47 -1.39 10.27 13.20
CA SER A 47 -1.41 11.51 13.97
C SER A 47 -2.73 12.30 13.85
N ALA A 48 -3.59 11.97 12.88
CA ALA A 48 -4.91 12.56 12.69
C ALA A 48 -6.04 11.70 13.29
N ILE A 49 -5.70 10.51 13.80
CA ILE A 49 -6.61 9.56 14.44
C ILE A 49 -6.89 10.05 15.86
N LYS A 50 -8.13 10.47 16.12
CA LYS A 50 -8.63 10.79 17.46
C LYS A 50 -8.85 9.50 18.26
N GLU A 51 -9.00 9.62 19.59
CA GLU A 51 -9.12 8.49 20.53
C GLU A 51 -10.22 7.46 20.16
N ASP A 52 -11.24 7.86 19.39
CA ASP A 52 -12.36 6.99 18.96
C ASP A 52 -12.24 6.40 17.54
N TYR A 53 -11.13 6.62 16.84
CA TYR A 53 -11.03 6.14 15.46
C TYR A 53 -10.73 4.63 15.41
N GLN A 54 -11.69 3.90 14.84
CA GLN A 54 -11.51 2.51 14.46
C GLN A 54 -10.99 2.44 13.02
N LEU A 55 -9.77 1.91 12.87
CA LEU A 55 -9.18 1.65 11.56
C LEU A 55 -10.09 0.71 10.77
N ASP A 56 -10.55 1.14 9.60
CA ASP A 56 -11.24 0.31 8.62
C ASP A 56 -10.19 -0.26 7.64
N PRO A 57 -9.83 -1.56 7.74
CA PRO A 57 -8.83 -2.16 6.88
C PRO A 57 -9.19 -2.11 5.39
N VAL A 58 -10.46 -1.92 5.02
CA VAL A 58 -10.85 -1.88 3.62
C VAL A 58 -10.66 -0.48 3.03
N ASN A 59 -10.99 0.56 3.80
CA ASN A 59 -11.02 1.94 3.31
C ASN A 59 -9.78 2.76 3.68
N ASP A 60 -9.12 2.43 4.79
CA ASP A 60 -7.99 3.21 5.30
C ASP A 60 -6.63 2.65 4.91
N LEU A 61 -6.62 1.44 4.32
CA LEU A 61 -5.43 0.69 3.98
C LEU A 61 -5.47 0.28 2.50
N LEU A 62 -4.32 0.32 1.83
CA LEU A 62 -4.18 -0.16 0.45
C LEU A 62 -2.97 -1.08 0.26
N PRO A 63 -3.10 -2.17 -0.51
CA PRO A 63 -1.97 -3.01 -0.88
C PRO A 63 -1.01 -2.29 -1.83
N VAL A 64 0.27 -2.30 -1.47
CA VAL A 64 1.35 -1.70 -2.26
C VAL A 64 2.59 -2.61 -2.23
N CYS A 65 3.36 -2.65 -3.31
CA CYS A 65 4.61 -3.42 -3.33
C CYS A 65 5.67 -2.76 -2.42
N PRO A 66 6.68 -3.52 -1.95
CA PRO A 66 7.72 -2.99 -1.06
C PRO A 66 8.42 -1.73 -1.60
N ASN A 67 8.64 -1.67 -2.92
CA ASN A 67 9.30 -0.53 -3.56
C ASN A 67 8.42 0.73 -3.53
N CYS A 68 7.14 0.61 -3.91
CA CYS A 68 6.20 1.72 -3.84
C CYS A 68 5.98 2.14 -2.38
N HIS A 69 5.89 1.19 -1.44
CA HIS A 69 5.76 1.50 -0.03
C HIS A 69 6.93 2.35 0.48
N ALA A 70 8.16 1.96 0.15
CA ALA A 70 9.35 2.72 0.48
C ALA A 70 9.31 4.14 -0.11
N MET A 71 8.84 4.31 -1.35
CA MET A 71 8.74 5.62 -2.01
C MET A 71 7.66 6.51 -1.41
N LEU A 72 6.50 5.96 -1.01
CA LEU A 72 5.45 6.71 -0.33
C LEU A 72 5.98 7.39 0.94
N HIS A 73 6.86 6.70 1.67
CA HIS A 73 7.46 7.19 2.91
C HIS A 73 8.75 8.00 2.77
N ARG A 74 9.19 8.35 1.55
CA ARG A 74 10.40 9.18 1.34
C ARG A 74 10.25 10.65 1.75
N ARG A 75 9.04 11.10 2.11
CA ARG A 75 8.79 12.43 2.68
C ARG A 75 7.81 12.37 3.86
N LYS A 76 7.70 13.47 4.60
CA LYS A 76 6.72 13.67 5.67
C LYS A 76 5.94 14.96 5.42
N PRO A 77 4.59 14.94 5.34
CA PRO A 77 3.73 13.74 5.34
C PRO A 77 3.99 12.85 4.11
N PRO A 78 3.72 11.53 4.17
CA PRO A 78 3.89 10.60 3.04
C PRO A 78 3.24 11.10 1.75
N PHE A 79 3.66 10.55 0.60
CA PHE A 79 2.89 10.70 -0.63
C PHE A 79 1.58 9.92 -0.53
N SER A 80 0.53 10.41 -1.17
CA SER A 80 -0.63 9.56 -1.46
C SER A 80 -0.29 8.59 -2.60
N PRO A 81 -0.97 7.44 -2.71
CA PRO A 81 -0.82 6.52 -3.84
C PRO A 81 -0.99 7.22 -5.20
N GLU A 82 -1.94 8.13 -5.32
CA GLU A 82 -2.22 8.89 -6.54
C GLU A 82 -1.08 9.84 -6.89
N GLN A 83 -0.50 10.51 -5.89
CA GLN A 83 0.65 11.38 -6.09
C GLN A 83 1.87 10.60 -6.58
N LEU A 84 2.16 9.45 -5.96
CA LEU A 84 3.28 8.61 -6.40
C LEU A 84 3.03 8.03 -7.79
N LYS A 85 1.80 7.62 -8.10
CA LYS A 85 1.41 7.15 -9.43
C LYS A 85 1.61 8.22 -10.50
N ALA A 86 1.14 9.44 -10.25
CA ALA A 86 1.36 10.57 -11.16
C ALA A 86 2.85 10.87 -11.41
N LEU A 87 3.68 10.80 -10.36
CA LEU A 87 5.14 10.94 -10.50
C LEU A 87 5.75 9.83 -11.36
N MET A 88 5.30 8.58 -11.20
CA MET A 88 5.77 7.46 -12.01
C MET A 88 5.36 7.63 -13.48
N ASP A 89 4.12 8.00 -13.74
CA ASP A 89 3.58 8.13 -15.10
C ASP A 89 4.22 9.30 -15.87
N ALA A 90 4.51 10.41 -15.18
CA ALA A 90 5.26 11.52 -15.74
C ALA A 90 6.69 11.14 -16.18
N ASN A 91 7.35 10.23 -15.45
CA ASN A 91 8.73 9.80 -15.76
C ASN A 91 8.81 8.61 -16.73
N LYS A 92 7.74 7.83 -16.91
CA LYS A 92 7.66 6.76 -17.92
C LYS A 92 7.40 7.27 -19.34
N SER A 93 6.95 8.51 -19.47
CA SER A 93 6.61 9.14 -20.75
C SER A 93 7.81 9.83 -21.41
N ASN A 94 9.02 9.60 -20.90
CA ASN A 94 10.34 10.00 -21.44
C ASN A 94 11.16 8.75 -21.72
#